data_AF-A0A850WJM0-F1
#
_entry.id   AF-A0A850WJM0-F1
#
_cell.length_a   1.000
_cell.length_b   1.000
_cell.length_c   1.000
_cell.angle_alpha   90.00
_cell.angle_beta   90.00
_cell.angle_gamma   90.00
#
_symmetry.space_group_name_H-M   'P 1'
#
loop_
_entity.id
_entity.type
_entity.pdbx_description
1 polymer ?
#
loop_
_entity_poly.entity_id
_entity_poly.type
_entity_poly.pdbx_seq_one_letter_code
_entity_poly.pdbx_strand_id
1 'polypeptide(L)'
;RPSPEEVVQWRDSLEKLLQNPYGLASFRSFLRSEFSEENAEFWVACEDYKKIKSPVKMAEKAKKIYEEFIQTEAPKEVNIDHFTKAVTMKNLVEPSPSSFDMAQKRIFSLMEKDSLPRFVRSEHYQELIK
;
A
#
# COMPACT_ATOMS: atom_id res chain seq x y z
N ARG A 1 21.51 0.42 5.04
CA ARG A 1 20.96 1.66 5.64
C ARG A 1 21.07 2.76 4.58
N PRO A 2 19.98 3.44 4.21
CA PRO A 2 19.98 4.53 3.22
C PRO A 2 20.77 5.74 3.73
N SER A 3 21.22 6.61 2.82
CA SER A 3 21.91 7.85 3.22
C SER A 3 20.92 8.87 3.79
N PRO A 4 21.34 9.80 4.66
CA PRO A 4 20.46 10.86 5.15
C PRO A 4 19.80 11.66 4.03
N GLU A 5 20.52 11.94 2.93
CA GLU A 5 19.96 12.63 1.76
C GLU A 5 18.84 11.85 1.09
N GLU A 6 18.94 10.52 1.04
CA GLU A 6 17.88 9.65 0.52
C GLU A 6 16.67 9.64 1.45
N VAL A 7 16.89 9.52 2.77
CA VAL A 7 15.82 9.53 3.78
C VAL A 7 15.03 10.83 3.74
N VAL A 8 15.71 11.98 3.55
CA VAL A 8 15.05 13.29 3.43
C VAL A 8 14.06 13.32 2.27
N GLN A 9 14.32 12.62 1.17
CA GLN A 9 13.40 12.60 0.01
C GLN A 9 12.08 11.88 0.31
N TRP A 10 12.03 11.00 1.32
CA TRP A 10 10.82 10.27 1.68
C TRP A 10 9.70 11.17 2.19
N ARG A 11 10.04 12.33 2.78
CA ARG A 11 9.04 13.30 3.25
C ARG A 11 8.23 13.92 2.11
N ASP A 12 8.82 13.97 0.92
CA ASP A 12 8.28 14.66 -0.26
C ASP A 12 7.68 13.67 -1.27
N SER A 13 7.87 12.36 -1.07
CA SER A 13 7.36 11.32 -1.97
C SER A 13 7.15 9.98 -1.25
N LEU A 14 5.88 9.65 -1.02
CA LEU A 14 5.50 8.33 -0.49
C LEU A 14 5.97 7.20 -1.43
N GLU A 15 5.96 7.43 -2.75
CA GLU A 15 6.42 6.44 -3.71
C GLU A 15 7.90 6.06 -3.49
N LYS A 16 8.79 7.05 -3.32
CA LYS A 16 10.20 6.79 -3.01
C LYS A 16 10.37 6.05 -1.68
N LEU A 17 9.57 6.40 -0.67
CA LEU A 17 9.56 5.73 0.62
C LEU A 17 9.17 4.24 0.48
N LEU A 18 8.10 3.94 -0.25
CA LEU A 18 7.58 2.58 -0.42
C LEU A 18 8.43 1.71 -1.36
N GLN A 19 9.12 2.31 -2.33
CA GLN A 19 10.01 1.60 -3.26
C GLN A 19 11.38 1.27 -2.63
N ASN A 20 11.81 2.00 -1.60
CA ASN A 20 13.02 1.67 -0.85
C ASN A 20 12.74 0.59 0.21
N PRO A 21 13.45 -0.56 0.23
CA PRO A 21 13.19 -1.62 1.20
C PRO A 21 13.32 -1.22 2.69
N TYR A 22 14.27 -0.33 3.02
CA TYR A 22 14.41 0.22 4.38
C TYR A 22 13.30 1.21 4.69
N GLY A 23 12.94 2.06 3.72
CA GLY A 23 11.83 3.00 3.83
C GLY A 23 10.52 2.29 4.09
N LEU A 24 10.19 1.29 3.27
CA LEU A 24 9.01 0.45 3.42
C LEU A 24 8.98 -0.26 4.77
N ALA A 25 10.09 -0.85 5.23
CA ALA A 25 10.15 -1.52 6.52
C ALA A 25 9.91 -0.54 7.69
N SER A 26 10.53 0.64 7.64
CA SER A 26 10.38 1.68 8.66
C SER A 26 8.95 2.21 8.69
N PHE A 27 8.36 2.48 7.51
CA PHE A 27 7.00 2.96 7.39
C PHE A 27 5.98 1.91 7.83
N ARG A 28 6.15 0.63 7.47
CA ARG A 28 5.28 -0.46 7.96
C ARG A 28 5.35 -0.61 9.48
N SER A 29 6.53 -0.47 10.07
CA SER A 29 6.69 -0.48 11.54
C SER A 29 5.92 0.67 12.20
N PHE A 30 6.00 1.87 11.61
CA PHE A 30 5.22 3.02 12.04
C PHE A 30 3.70 2.79 11.92
N LEU A 31 3.23 2.34 10.75
CA LEU A 31 1.80 2.08 10.52
C LEU A 31 1.26 1.01 11.49
N ARG A 32 2.04 -0.01 11.82
CA ARG A 32 1.66 -1.03 12.82
C ARG A 32 1.47 -0.42 14.22
N SER A 33 2.28 0.56 14.59
CA SER A 33 2.09 1.28 15.86
C SER A 33 0.80 2.12 15.89
N GLU A 34 0.27 2.45 14.71
CA GLU A 34 -1.00 3.16 14.52
C GLU A 34 -2.14 2.23 14.05
N PHE A 35 -1.95 0.90 14.07
CA PHE A 35 -2.93 -0.10 13.63
C PHE A 35 -3.48 0.16 12.20
N SER A 36 -2.60 0.53 11.28
CA SER A 36 -2.94 0.89 9.90
C SER A 36 -2.00 0.27 8.86
N GLU A 37 -1.28 -0.81 9.23
CA GLU A 37 -0.30 -1.46 8.36
C GLU A 37 -0.91 -2.13 7.12
N GLU A 38 -2.20 -2.47 7.16
CA GLU A 38 -2.93 -3.04 6.03
C GLU A 38 -2.83 -2.18 4.78
N ASN A 39 -2.73 -0.86 4.94
CA ASN A 39 -2.63 0.08 3.83
C ASN A 39 -1.34 -0.12 3.01
N ALA A 40 -0.20 -0.29 3.69
CA ALA A 40 1.07 -0.56 3.03
C ALA A 40 1.14 -2.00 2.50
N GLU A 41 0.56 -2.96 3.23
CA GLU A 41 0.51 -4.36 2.80
C GLU A 41 -0.31 -4.53 1.52
N PHE A 42 -1.48 -3.89 1.45
CA PHE A 42 -2.31 -3.86 0.26
C PHE A 42 -1.60 -3.20 -0.91
N TRP A 43 -0.93 -2.06 -0.69
CA TRP A 43 -0.19 -1.37 -1.74
C TRP A 43 0.91 -2.26 -2.33
N VAL A 44 1.70 -2.94 -1.48
CA VAL A 44 2.73 -3.90 -1.92
C VAL A 44 2.10 -5.07 -2.67
N ALA A 45 0.99 -5.63 -2.16
CA ALA A 45 0.29 -6.71 -2.82
C ALA A 45 -0.19 -6.33 -4.23
N CYS A 46 -0.64 -5.08 -4.43
CA CYS A 46 -0.98 -4.54 -5.74
C CYS A 46 0.23 -4.39 -6.67
N GLU A 47 1.36 -3.88 -6.16
CA GLU A 47 2.60 -3.76 -6.95
C GLU A 47 3.13 -5.13 -7.41
N ASP A 48 3.05 -6.14 -6.55
CA ASP A 48 3.43 -7.50 -6.93
C ASP A 48 2.44 -8.15 -7.90
N TYR A 49 1.15 -7.86 -7.74
CA TYR A 49 0.11 -8.32 -8.64
C TYR A 49 0.30 -7.82 -10.08
N LYS A 50 0.68 -6.54 -10.26
CA LYS A 50 0.97 -5.94 -11.58
C LYS A 50 2.08 -6.65 -12.35
N LYS A 51 3.00 -7.34 -11.65
CA LYS A 51 4.13 -8.06 -12.27
C LYS A 51 3.73 -9.45 -12.81
N ILE A 52 2.53 -9.94 -12.49
CA ILE A 52 2.07 -11.27 -12.89
C ILE A 52 1.69 -11.27 -14.38
N LYS A 53 2.28 -12.21 -15.13
CA LYS A 53 1.99 -12.40 -16.57
C LYS A 53 1.07 -13.58 -16.87
N SER A 54 0.97 -14.54 -15.96
CA SER A 54 0.16 -15.75 -16.16
C SER A 54 -1.30 -15.47 -15.77
N PRO A 55 -2.29 -15.67 -16.67
CA PRO A 55 -3.70 -15.45 -16.36
C PRO A 55 -4.20 -16.27 -15.17
N VAL A 56 -3.77 -17.53 -15.06
CA VAL A 56 -4.13 -18.43 -13.95
C VAL A 56 -3.62 -17.87 -12.61
N LYS A 57 -2.32 -17.55 -12.53
CA LYS A 57 -1.74 -16.97 -11.31
C LYS A 57 -2.34 -15.60 -10.98
N MET A 58 -2.72 -14.84 -12.00
CA MET A 58 -3.37 -13.54 -11.83
C MET A 58 -4.73 -13.72 -11.17
N ALA A 59 -5.59 -14.60 -11.69
CA ALA A 59 -6.89 -14.88 -11.09
C ALA A 59 -6.77 -15.38 -9.63
N GLU A 60 -5.82 -16.29 -9.35
CA GLU A 60 -5.55 -16.79 -8.00
C GLU A 60 -5.10 -15.67 -7.04
N LYS A 61 -4.16 -14.82 -7.48
CA LYS A 61 -3.67 -13.71 -6.65
C LYS A 61 -4.73 -12.62 -6.48
N ALA A 62 -5.53 -12.36 -7.51
CA ALA A 62 -6.62 -11.40 -7.48
C ALA A 62 -7.65 -11.79 -6.42
N LYS A 63 -8.05 -13.07 -6.39
CA LYS A 63 -8.93 -13.63 -5.36
C LYS A 63 -8.36 -13.45 -3.95
N LYS A 64 -7.08 -13.80 -3.75
CA LYS A 64 -6.41 -13.65 -2.44
C LYS A 64 -6.38 -12.19 -1.97
N ILE A 65 -6.04 -11.25 -2.85
CA ILE A 65 -6.02 -9.82 -2.51
C ILE A 65 -7.43 -9.34 -2.14
N TYR A 66 -8.45 -9.80 -2.87
CA TYR A 66 -9.84 -9.45 -2.56
C TYR A 66 -10.26 -9.97 -1.17
N GLU A 67 -10.02 -11.24 -0.87
CA GLU A 67 -10.39 -11.87 0.41
C GLU A 67 -9.61 -11.30 1.60
N GLU A 68 -8.36 -10.86 1.40
CA GLU A 68 -7.51 -10.34 2.47
C GLU A 68 -7.77 -8.84 2.75
N PHE A 69 -8.03 -8.03 1.71
CA PHE A 69 -8.03 -6.57 1.82
C PHE A 69 -9.31 -5.86 1.38
N ILE A 70 -10.16 -6.44 0.52
CA ILE A 70 -11.26 -5.72 -0.13
C ILE A 70 -12.63 -6.18 0.33
N GLN A 71 -12.82 -7.48 0.56
CA GLN A 71 -14.09 -8.05 1.00
C GLN A 71 -14.55 -7.39 2.31
N THR A 72 -15.87 -7.23 2.46
CA THR A 72 -16.43 -6.74 3.73
C THR A 72 -16.09 -7.71 4.84
N GLU A 73 -15.58 -7.19 5.97
CA GLU A 73 -15.07 -7.99 7.10
C GLU A 73 -13.81 -8.81 6.76
N ALA A 74 -13.07 -8.42 5.71
CA ALA A 74 -11.76 -9.00 5.45
C ALA A 74 -10.82 -8.74 6.64
N PRO A 75 -9.91 -9.68 6.96
CA PRO A 75 -9.04 -9.57 8.13
C PRO A 75 -8.13 -8.33 8.10
N LYS A 76 -7.88 -7.78 6.92
CA LYS A 76 -7.10 -6.56 6.69
C LYS A 76 -7.86 -5.60 5.75
N GLU A 77 -9.17 -5.49 5.94
CA GLU A 77 -10.02 -4.64 5.09
C GLU A 77 -9.48 -3.19 5.04
N VAL A 78 -9.16 -2.72 3.83
CA VAL A 78 -8.66 -1.36 3.62
C VAL A 78 -9.81 -0.35 3.51
N ASN A 79 -9.58 0.87 3.98
CA ASN A 79 -10.61 1.92 3.97
C ASN A 79 -10.79 2.54 2.57
N ILE A 80 -11.68 1.96 1.76
CA ILE A 80 -12.10 2.47 0.45
C ILE A 80 -13.62 2.70 0.38
N ASP A 81 -14.04 3.68 -0.41
CA ASP A 81 -15.46 3.97 -0.61
C ASP A 81 -16.19 2.86 -1.39
N HIS A 82 -17.51 2.79 -1.22
CA HIS A 82 -18.37 1.77 -1.84
C HIS A 82 -18.25 1.75 -3.37
N PHE A 83 -18.07 2.90 -4.01
CA PHE A 83 -17.92 2.98 -5.46
C PHE A 83 -16.60 2.34 -5.91
N THR A 84 -15.50 2.66 -5.23
CA THR A 84 -14.19 2.06 -5.49
C THR A 84 -14.23 0.53 -5.31
N LYS A 85 -14.86 0.04 -4.24
CA LYS A 85 -15.05 -1.40 -3.99
C LYS A 85 -15.84 -2.08 -5.11
N ALA A 86 -16.95 -1.48 -5.55
CA ALA A 86 -17.76 -2.01 -6.65
C ALA A 86 -16.98 -2.05 -7.99
N VAL A 87 -16.18 -1.02 -8.29
CA VAL A 87 -15.31 -1.01 -9.47
C VAL A 87 -14.28 -2.13 -9.41
N THR A 88 -13.61 -2.31 -8.26
CA THR A 88 -12.67 -3.42 -8.06
C THR A 88 -13.35 -4.77 -8.27
N MET A 89 -14.53 -5.00 -7.68
CA MET A 89 -15.27 -6.25 -7.87
C MET A 89 -15.59 -6.53 -9.34
N LYS A 90 -16.02 -5.52 -10.09
CA LYS A 90 -16.27 -5.65 -11.54
C LYS A 90 -15.00 -6.04 -12.30
N ASN A 91 -13.86 -5.44 -11.96
CA ASN A 91 -12.57 -5.73 -12.59
C ASN A 91 -12.01 -7.12 -12.25
N LEU A 92 -12.56 -7.82 -11.24
CA LEU A 92 -12.15 -9.17 -10.87
C LEU A 92 -12.91 -10.26 -11.62
N VAL A 93 -13.94 -9.90 -12.40
CA VAL A 93 -14.62 -10.83 -13.32
C VAL A 93 -13.68 -11.24 -14.45
N GLU A 94 -12.90 -10.30 -14.97
CA GLU A 94 -11.81 -10.52 -15.93
C GLU A 94 -10.55 -9.82 -15.40
N PRO A 95 -9.76 -10.50 -14.54
CA PRO A 95 -8.59 -9.90 -13.92
C PRO A 95 -7.55 -9.44 -14.95
N SER A 96 -7.02 -8.25 -14.72
CA SER A 96 -5.95 -7.63 -15.51
C SER A 96 -4.93 -6.99 -14.56
N PRO A 97 -3.75 -6.56 -15.03
CA PRO A 97 -2.78 -5.85 -14.19
C PRO A 97 -3.36 -4.59 -13.51
N SER A 98 -4.39 -3.97 -14.09
CA SER A 98 -5.02 -2.74 -13.58
C SER A 98 -6.24 -2.99 -12.68
N SER A 99 -6.57 -4.25 -12.36
CA SER A 99 -7.79 -4.58 -11.59
C SER A 99 -7.92 -3.83 -10.26
N PHE A 100 -6.79 -3.50 -9.61
CA PHE A 100 -6.75 -2.82 -8.33
C PHE A 100 -6.34 -1.35 -8.40
N ASP A 101 -6.09 -0.76 -9.58
CA ASP A 101 -5.47 0.58 -9.71
C ASP A 101 -6.25 1.68 -8.97
N MET A 102 -7.59 1.65 -9.06
CA MET A 102 -8.43 2.64 -8.38
C MET A 102 -8.32 2.50 -6.85
N ALA A 103 -8.45 1.29 -6.32
CA ALA A 103 -8.34 1.01 -4.89
C ALA A 103 -6.93 1.33 -4.36
N GLN A 104 -5.89 0.90 -5.08
CA GLN A 104 -4.51 1.18 -4.72
C GLN A 104 -4.23 2.69 -4.69
N LYS A 105 -4.77 3.46 -5.66
CA LYS A 105 -4.63 4.91 -5.67
C LYS A 105 -5.33 5.56 -4.47
N ARG A 106 -6.51 5.08 -4.06
CA ARG A 106 -7.21 5.56 -2.86
C ARG A 106 -6.38 5.35 -1.61
N ILE A 107 -5.85 4.14 -1.42
CA ILE A 107 -5.05 3.79 -0.25
C ILE A 107 -3.69 4.51 -0.24
N PHE A 108 -3.05 4.67 -1.40
CA PHE A 108 -1.86 5.50 -1.52
C PHE A 108 -2.14 6.94 -1.09
N SER A 109 -3.20 7.57 -1.62
CA SER A 109 -3.57 8.93 -1.23
C SER A 109 -3.98 9.06 0.24
N LEU A 110 -4.55 8.02 0.84
CA LEU A 110 -4.85 7.97 2.27
C LEU A 110 -3.56 8.03 3.08
N MET A 111 -2.62 7.11 2.83
CA MET A 111 -1.32 7.09 3.50
C MET A 111 -0.52 8.37 3.28
N GLU A 112 -0.54 8.93 2.07
CA GLU A 112 0.22 10.13 1.72
C GLU A 112 -0.28 11.38 2.46
N LYS A 113 -1.61 11.49 2.67
CA LYS A 113 -2.22 12.66 3.32
C LYS A 113 -2.29 12.54 4.83
N ASP A 114 -2.36 11.32 5.36
CA ASP A 114 -2.58 11.08 6.79
C ASP A 114 -1.32 10.52 7.47
N SER A 115 -0.89 9.32 7.08
CA SER A 115 0.18 8.58 7.74
C SER A 115 1.57 9.17 7.48
N LEU A 116 1.88 9.59 6.25
CA LEU A 116 3.21 10.10 5.88
C LEU A 116 3.59 11.37 6.68
N PRO A 117 2.73 12.40 6.82
CA PRO A 117 3.04 13.56 7.65
C PRO A 117 3.29 13.21 9.12
N ARG A 118 2.61 12.19 9.67
CA ARG A 118 2.87 11.73 11.04
C ARG A 118 4.17 10.94 11.13
N PHE A 119 4.46 10.07 10.17
CA PHE A 119 5.72 9.34 10.08
C PHE A 119 6.92 10.29 10.04
N VAL A 120 6.88 11.33 9.20
CA VAL A 120 7.96 12.32 9.08
C VAL A 120 8.19 13.09 10.39
N ARG A 121 7.14 13.29 11.21
CA ARG A 121 7.26 13.93 12.52
C ARG A 121 7.64 12.97 13.66
N SER A 122 7.61 11.66 13.43
CA SER A 122 7.92 10.67 14.45
C SER A 122 9.39 10.73 14.88
N GLU A 123 9.66 10.45 16.15
CA GLU A 123 11.04 10.38 16.67
C GLU A 123 11.89 9.40 15.86
N HIS A 124 11.30 8.27 15.46
CA HIS A 124 11.96 7.26 14.64
C HIS A 124 12.48 7.83 13.32
N TYR A 125 11.65 8.57 12.57
CA TYR A 125 12.11 9.20 11.33
C TYR A 125 13.15 10.30 11.57
N GLN A 126 12.98 11.07 12.64
CA GLN A 126 13.94 12.12 13.03
C GLN A 126 15.32 11.56 13.39
N GLU A 127 15.41 10.32 13.89
CA GLU A 127 16.68 9.61 14.10
C GLU A 127 17.30 9.07 12.81
N LEU A 128 16.49 8.77 11.78
CA LEU A 128 16.98 8.29 10.49
C LEU A 128 17.63 9.38 9.64
N ILE A 129 17.25 10.65 9.83
CA ILE A 129 17.80 11.80 9.11
C ILE A 129 19.02 12.44 9.80
N LYS A 130 19.37 12.00 11.01
CA LYS A 130 20.60 12.41 11.73
C LYS A 130 21.80 11.61 11.24
#